data_AF-A0A414ZVN3-F1
#
_entry.id   AF-A0A414ZVN3-F1
#
_cell.length_a   1.000
_cell.length_b   1.000
_cell.length_c   1.000
_cell.angle_alpha   90.00
_cell.angle_beta   90.00
_cell.angle_gamma   90.00
#
_symmetry.space_group_name_H-M   'P 1'
#
loop_
_entity.id
_entity.type
_entity.pdbx_description
1 polymer ?
#
loop_
_entity_poly.entity_id
_entity_poly.type
_entity_poly.pdbx_seq_one_letter_code
_entity_poly.pdbx_strand_id
1 'polypeptide(L)'
;MYDLDSRKDIMRLFSDYHQRLTGSYGSERAILAELLEEETITGWHATRVLSADDIAEMGLKAFSREEAFDQFRYLSGVVGLNLGQTETVLQKANHYFAEHPRRTGCVCFYLLKSMAGQYSKYSATLGGETFAWSLEDVAGAEAVEALKSLGVSIRVKFAFSFDRIQPYAHDSILSSFIDVLSSNMSTDYCLPKIDGAIVGSIPPHDILRIETIS
;
A
#
# COMPACT_ATOMS: atom_id res chain seq x y z
N MET A 1 -16.69 8.79 3.72
CA MET A 1 -15.78 7.80 3.12
C MET A 1 -16.30 7.38 1.75
N TYR A 2 -15.46 7.44 0.70
CA TYR A 2 -15.72 6.82 -0.60
C TYR A 2 -15.05 5.44 -0.67
N ASP A 3 -15.86 4.38 -0.64
CA ASP A 3 -15.39 3.03 -0.95
C ASP A 3 -15.28 2.86 -2.48
N LEU A 4 -14.04 2.74 -2.96
CA LEU A 4 -13.73 2.66 -4.39
C LEU A 4 -14.02 1.29 -5.03
N ASP A 5 -14.38 0.28 -4.24
CA ASP A 5 -14.96 -0.98 -4.77
C ASP A 5 -16.49 -0.96 -4.74
N SER A 6 -17.13 0.08 -4.17
CA SER A 6 -18.58 0.20 -4.01
C SER A 6 -19.18 1.09 -5.08
N ARG A 7 -19.90 0.49 -6.05
CA ARG A 7 -20.56 1.24 -7.13
C ARG A 7 -21.41 2.40 -6.59
N LYS A 8 -22.07 2.21 -5.45
CA LYS A 8 -22.87 3.25 -4.80
C LYS A 8 -22.03 4.46 -4.38
N ASP A 9 -20.90 4.23 -3.73
CA ASP A 9 -20.04 5.32 -3.24
C ASP A 9 -19.30 6.02 -4.38
N ILE A 10 -18.98 5.28 -5.45
CA ILE A 10 -18.44 5.86 -6.69
C ILE A 10 -19.48 6.77 -7.36
N MET A 11 -20.73 6.34 -7.47
CA MET A 11 -21.80 7.19 -8.02
C MET A 11 -22.04 8.42 -7.14
N ARG A 12 -21.85 8.29 -5.82
CA ARG A 12 -21.86 9.43 -4.90
C ARG A 12 -20.71 10.40 -5.21
N LEU A 13 -19.47 9.90 -5.31
CA LEU A 13 -18.31 10.71 -5.69
C LEU A 13 -18.53 11.45 -7.01
N PHE A 14 -19.09 10.77 -8.02
CA PHE A 14 -19.46 11.38 -9.30
C PHE A 14 -20.47 12.52 -9.12
N SER A 15 -21.54 12.30 -8.36
CA SER A 15 -22.56 13.31 -8.09
C SER A 15 -21.98 14.52 -7.36
N ASP A 16 -21.21 14.27 -6.30
CA ASP A 16 -20.60 15.31 -5.46
C ASP A 16 -19.61 16.15 -6.28
N TYR A 17 -18.79 15.50 -7.12
CA TYR A 17 -17.87 16.16 -8.05
C TYR A 17 -18.60 17.09 -9.04
N HIS A 18 -19.62 16.59 -9.75
CA HIS A 18 -20.37 17.39 -10.71
C HIS A 18 -21.14 18.53 -10.06
N GLN A 19 -21.70 18.30 -8.88
CA GLN A 19 -22.37 19.36 -8.13
C GLN A 19 -21.40 20.51 -7.81
N ARG A 20 -20.17 20.20 -7.36
CA ARG A 20 -19.15 21.24 -7.11
C ARG A 20 -18.71 21.96 -8.38
N LEU A 21 -18.59 21.25 -9.51
CA LEU A 21 -18.26 21.88 -10.79
C LEU A 21 -19.31 22.91 -11.22
N THR A 22 -20.60 22.62 -11.02
CA THR A 22 -21.67 23.58 -11.39
C THR A 22 -21.71 24.82 -10.49
N GLY A 23 -21.14 24.75 -9.28
CA GLY A 23 -21.18 25.81 -8.27
C GLY A 23 -19.87 26.58 -8.07
N SER A 24 -18.78 26.20 -8.75
CA SER A 24 -17.44 26.74 -8.51
C SER A 24 -16.78 27.26 -9.79
N TYR A 25 -15.90 28.27 -9.63
CA TYR A 25 -15.02 28.80 -10.69
C TYR A 25 -13.60 28.19 -10.63
N GLY A 26 -13.38 27.17 -9.81
CA GLY A 26 -12.09 26.48 -9.64
C GLY A 26 -11.75 25.51 -10.77
N SER A 27 -10.49 25.08 -10.84
CA SER A 27 -10.10 23.99 -11.74
C SER A 27 -10.68 22.66 -11.26
N GLU A 28 -11.02 21.76 -12.19
CA GLU A 28 -11.47 20.38 -11.91
C GLU A 28 -10.59 19.67 -10.89
N ARG A 29 -9.27 19.86 -11.01
CA ARG A 29 -8.27 19.27 -10.12
C ARG A 29 -8.36 19.80 -8.70
N ALA A 30 -8.51 21.11 -8.51
CA ALA A 30 -8.64 21.70 -7.17
C ALA A 30 -9.94 21.22 -6.49
N ILE A 31 -11.04 21.20 -7.25
CA ILE A 31 -12.35 20.74 -6.76
C ILE A 31 -12.29 19.28 -6.32
N LEU A 32 -11.68 18.41 -7.13
CA LEU A 32 -11.54 17.00 -6.77
C LEU A 32 -10.59 16.81 -5.58
N ALA A 33 -9.46 17.53 -5.53
CA ALA A 33 -8.53 17.44 -4.40
C ALA A 33 -9.24 17.82 -3.09
N GLU A 34 -9.92 18.96 -3.04
CA GLU A 34 -10.71 19.39 -1.88
C GLU A 34 -11.76 18.33 -1.48
N LEU A 35 -12.48 17.77 -2.46
CA LEU A 35 -13.49 16.74 -2.21
C LEU A 35 -12.89 15.45 -1.60
N LEU A 36 -11.69 15.06 -2.04
CA LEU A 36 -10.98 13.87 -1.53
C LEU A 36 -10.20 14.14 -0.25
N GLU A 37 -9.95 15.40 0.11
CA GLU A 37 -9.35 15.80 1.39
C GLU A 37 -10.39 15.93 2.50
N GLU A 38 -11.62 16.33 2.17
CA GLU A 38 -12.74 16.40 3.12
C GLU A 38 -13.29 15.03 3.52
N GLU A 39 -13.07 14.01 2.71
CA GLU A 39 -13.61 12.66 2.87
C GLU A 39 -12.50 11.61 2.79
N THR A 40 -12.60 10.53 3.56
CA THR A 40 -11.67 9.41 3.42
C THR A 40 -11.96 8.60 2.15
N ILE A 41 -10.92 8.05 1.54
CA ILE A 41 -11.01 7.07 0.46
C ILE A 41 -10.48 5.72 0.92
N THR A 42 -10.89 4.64 0.24
CA THR A 42 -10.39 3.30 0.54
C THR A 42 -9.30 2.86 -0.41
N GLY A 43 -8.38 2.05 0.08
CA GLY A 43 -7.42 1.31 -0.75
C GLY A 43 -7.04 -0.01 -0.12
N TRP A 44 -6.13 -0.69 -0.80
CA TRP A 44 -5.70 -2.04 -0.46
C TRP A 44 -4.18 -2.12 -0.36
N HIS A 45 -3.70 -2.93 0.58
CA HIS A 45 -2.29 -3.29 0.73
C HIS A 45 -2.16 -4.81 0.71
N ALA A 46 -1.15 -5.34 0.02
CA ALA A 46 -0.82 -6.77 0.04
C ALA A 46 0.46 -6.98 0.84
N THR A 47 0.44 -7.92 1.78
CA THR A 47 1.58 -8.22 2.64
C THR A 47 1.55 -9.66 3.15
N ARG A 48 2.68 -10.14 3.68
CA ARG A 48 2.79 -11.43 4.35
C ARG A 48 3.15 -11.19 5.81
N VAL A 49 2.37 -11.76 6.71
CA VAL A 49 2.48 -11.53 8.16
C VAL A 49 2.51 -12.86 8.91
N LEU A 50 3.05 -12.87 10.13
CA LEU A 50 3.02 -14.08 10.96
C LEU A 50 1.60 -14.39 11.44
N SER A 51 0.84 -13.35 11.81
CA SER A 51 -0.57 -13.45 12.19
C SER A 51 -1.39 -12.36 11.50
N ALA A 52 -2.55 -12.72 10.97
CA ALA A 52 -3.51 -11.74 10.45
C ALA A 52 -4.13 -10.90 11.57
N ASP A 53 -4.21 -11.45 12.79
CA ASP A 53 -4.78 -10.78 13.95
C ASP A 53 -3.92 -9.58 14.37
N ASP A 54 -2.60 -9.64 14.16
CA ASP A 54 -1.68 -8.54 14.41
C ASP A 54 -2.08 -7.28 13.64
N ILE A 55 -2.65 -7.42 12.43
CA ILE A 55 -3.13 -6.29 11.64
C ILE A 55 -4.42 -5.72 12.23
N ALA A 56 -5.31 -6.57 12.76
CA ALA A 56 -6.52 -6.11 13.41
C ALA A 56 -6.21 -5.35 14.72
N GLU A 57 -5.15 -5.74 15.43
CA GLU A 57 -4.76 -5.14 16.71
C GLU A 57 -3.86 -3.91 16.56
N MET A 58 -2.91 -3.93 15.61
CA MET A 58 -1.88 -2.89 15.47
C MET A 58 -2.00 -2.05 14.20
N GLY A 59 -2.83 -2.46 13.25
CA GLY A 59 -2.94 -1.82 11.93
C GLY A 59 -1.74 -2.14 11.02
N LEU A 60 -1.56 -1.34 9.97
CA LEU A 60 -0.42 -1.46 9.06
C LEU A 60 0.70 -0.52 9.50
N LYS A 61 1.83 -1.07 9.93
CA LYS A 61 2.99 -0.27 10.33
C LYS A 61 3.78 0.22 9.12
N ALA A 62 4.05 1.52 9.09
CA ALA A 62 5.01 2.12 8.20
C ALA A 62 6.37 2.20 8.91
N PHE A 63 7.12 1.09 8.89
CA PHE A 63 8.39 1.01 9.61
C PHE A 63 9.36 2.12 9.18
N SER A 64 9.92 2.80 10.16
CA SER A 64 11.15 3.56 9.98
C SER A 64 12.29 2.63 9.57
N ARG A 65 13.39 3.20 9.10
CA ARG A 65 14.57 2.41 8.71
C ARG A 65 15.14 1.60 9.88
N GLU A 66 15.14 2.19 11.08
CA GLU A 66 15.66 1.54 12.30
C GLU A 66 14.78 0.35 12.69
N GLU A 67 13.46 0.55 12.75
CA GLU A 67 12.52 -0.53 13.06
C GLU A 67 12.56 -1.64 11.99
N ALA A 68 12.74 -1.28 10.72
CA ALA A 68 12.91 -2.27 9.66
C ALA A 68 14.17 -3.12 9.87
N PHE A 69 15.29 -2.54 10.31
CA PHE A 69 16.50 -3.30 10.63
C PHE A 69 16.33 -4.21 11.83
N ASP A 70 15.61 -3.79 12.87
CA ASP A 70 15.30 -4.66 14.00
C ASP A 70 14.46 -5.87 13.56
N GLN A 71 13.47 -5.63 12.70
CA GLN A 71 12.69 -6.71 12.09
C GLN A 71 13.58 -7.64 11.23
N PHE A 72 14.51 -7.08 10.46
CA PHE A 72 15.40 -7.88 9.60
C PHE A 72 16.37 -8.72 10.43
N ARG A 73 16.87 -8.23 11.57
CA ARG A 73 17.68 -9.03 12.50
C ARG A 73 16.91 -10.23 13.02
N TYR A 74 15.66 -10.02 13.45
CA TYR A 74 14.79 -11.11 13.89
C TYR A 74 14.60 -12.14 12.78
N LEU A 75 14.26 -11.70 11.56
CA LEU A 75 14.03 -12.59 10.43
C LEU A 75 15.31 -13.31 9.98
N SER A 76 16.48 -12.68 10.05
CA SER A 76 17.78 -13.32 9.81
C SER A 76 18.04 -14.45 10.80
N GLY A 77 17.63 -14.29 12.06
CA GLY A 77 17.67 -15.38 13.05
C GLY A 77 16.73 -16.53 12.69
N VAL A 78 15.52 -16.23 12.19
CA VAL A 78 14.55 -17.24 11.75
C VAL A 78 15.08 -18.11 10.61
N VAL A 79 15.81 -17.53 9.66
CA VAL A 79 16.46 -18.29 8.56
C VAL A 79 17.81 -18.88 8.95
N GLY A 80 18.24 -18.76 10.21
CA GLY A 80 19.44 -19.41 10.74
C GLY A 80 20.76 -18.73 10.37
N LEU A 81 20.75 -17.45 10.00
CA LEU A 81 21.99 -16.72 9.72
C LEU A 81 22.80 -16.47 11.00
N ASN A 82 24.12 -16.52 10.89
CA ASN A 82 24.99 -16.07 11.96
C ASN A 82 25.07 -14.53 12.01
N LEU A 83 25.72 -13.99 13.05
CA LEU A 83 25.83 -12.54 13.27
C LEU A 83 26.49 -11.81 12.08
N GLY A 84 27.58 -12.36 11.53
CA GLY A 84 28.29 -11.72 10.41
C GLY A 84 27.48 -11.69 9.12
N GLN A 85 26.75 -12.77 8.83
CA GLN A 85 25.81 -12.83 7.71
C GLN A 85 24.65 -11.84 7.90
N THR A 86 24.10 -11.77 9.12
CA THR A 86 23.03 -10.83 9.46
C THR A 86 23.46 -9.39 9.22
N GLU A 87 24.64 -8.98 9.70
CA GLU A 87 25.17 -7.63 9.44
C GLU A 87 25.36 -7.35 7.94
N THR A 88 25.77 -8.35 7.16
CA THR A 88 25.90 -8.22 5.71
C THR A 88 24.54 -8.01 5.04
N VAL A 89 23.50 -8.72 5.47
CA VAL A 89 22.12 -8.53 5.00
C VAL A 89 21.63 -7.11 5.33
N LEU A 90 21.90 -6.61 6.54
CA LEU A 90 21.51 -5.25 6.93
C LEU A 90 22.23 -4.17 6.09
N GLN A 91 23.52 -4.37 5.78
CA GLN A 91 24.26 -3.47 4.89
C GLN A 91 23.66 -3.44 3.48
N LYS A 92 23.28 -4.60 2.93
CA LYS A 92 22.58 -4.72 1.65
C LYS A 92 21.21 -4.05 1.68
N ALA A 93 20.44 -4.28 2.75
CA ALA A 93 19.14 -3.63 2.93
C ALA A 93 19.27 -2.10 2.99
N ASN A 94 20.31 -1.59 3.67
CA ASN A 94 20.58 -0.16 3.71
C ASN A 94 20.88 0.42 2.32
N HIS A 95 21.62 -0.31 1.49
CA HIS A 95 21.87 0.09 0.10
C HIS A 95 20.56 0.17 -0.70
N TYR A 96 19.70 -0.85 -0.62
CA TYR A 96 18.40 -0.81 -1.30
C TYR A 96 17.47 0.28 -0.77
N PHE A 97 17.50 0.60 0.52
CA PHE A 97 16.75 1.75 1.05
C PHE A 97 17.28 3.09 0.53
N ALA A 98 18.58 3.19 0.21
CA ALA A 98 19.15 4.38 -0.41
C ALA A 98 18.74 4.49 -1.90
N GLU A 99 18.71 3.37 -2.63
CA GLU A 99 18.25 3.32 -4.03
C GLU A 99 16.73 3.51 -4.16
N HIS A 100 15.98 3.06 -3.15
CA HIS A 100 14.53 3.07 -3.12
C HIS A 100 14.00 3.74 -1.84
N PRO A 101 14.20 5.06 -1.67
CA PRO A 101 13.84 5.76 -0.43
C PRO A 101 12.35 5.70 -0.08
N ARG A 102 11.49 5.37 -1.07
CA ARG A 102 10.04 5.22 -0.91
C ARG A 102 9.63 3.91 -0.22
N ARG A 103 10.57 3.03 0.13
CA ARG A 103 10.32 1.71 0.75
C ARG A 103 10.31 1.72 2.28
N THR A 104 10.48 2.89 2.90
CA THR A 104 10.44 3.07 4.36
C THR A 104 9.50 4.20 4.74
N GLY A 105 8.93 4.15 5.95
CA GLY A 105 8.08 5.22 6.50
C GLY A 105 6.76 5.42 5.76
N CYS A 106 6.40 4.51 4.87
CA CYS A 106 5.16 4.56 4.10
C CYS A 106 4.50 3.18 3.99
N VAL A 107 3.18 3.17 3.78
CA VAL A 107 2.43 1.97 3.37
C VAL A 107 2.10 2.08 1.89
N CYS A 108 2.63 1.18 1.06
CA CYS A 108 2.25 1.11 -0.36
C CYS A 108 0.80 0.62 -0.50
N PHE A 109 0.05 1.18 -1.44
CA PHE A 109 -1.35 0.81 -1.65
C PHE A 109 -1.71 0.74 -3.13
N TYR A 110 -2.81 0.05 -3.43
CA TYR A 110 -3.51 0.10 -4.72
C TYR A 110 -5.00 0.37 -4.47
N LEU A 111 -5.66 1.15 -5.33
CA LEU A 111 -7.02 1.65 -5.04
C LEU A 111 -8.10 0.57 -5.16
N LEU A 112 -7.93 -0.40 -6.07
CA LEU A 112 -9.00 -1.34 -6.43
C LEU A 112 -8.64 -2.77 -6.12
N LYS A 113 -9.60 -3.54 -5.60
CA LYS A 113 -9.42 -4.97 -5.35
C LYS A 113 -9.04 -5.75 -6.61
N SER A 114 -9.54 -5.34 -7.77
CA SER A 114 -9.23 -5.95 -9.08
C SER A 114 -7.74 -5.91 -9.43
N MET A 115 -6.96 -5.03 -8.81
CA MET A 115 -5.52 -4.92 -9.04
C MET A 115 -4.70 -5.93 -8.23
N ALA A 116 -5.29 -6.67 -7.29
CA ALA A 116 -4.57 -7.51 -6.34
C ALA A 116 -3.53 -8.45 -6.99
N GLY A 117 -3.83 -9.02 -8.17
CA GLY A 117 -2.90 -9.91 -8.88
C GLY A 117 -1.57 -9.25 -9.28
N GLN A 118 -1.55 -7.93 -9.52
CA GLN A 118 -0.34 -7.18 -9.90
C GLN A 118 0.57 -6.90 -8.69
N TYR A 119 0.05 -7.04 -7.47
CA TYR A 119 0.73 -6.72 -6.22
C TYR A 119 0.98 -7.94 -5.34
N SER A 120 0.74 -9.15 -5.86
CA SER A 120 0.98 -10.42 -5.17
C SER A 120 2.42 -10.56 -4.67
N LYS A 121 3.39 -9.97 -5.38
CA LYS A 121 4.79 -9.92 -4.99
C LYS A 121 5.04 -9.29 -3.60
N TYR A 122 4.20 -8.33 -3.18
CA TYR A 122 4.34 -7.70 -1.86
C TYR A 122 3.88 -8.62 -0.73
N SER A 123 3.06 -9.61 -1.03
CA SER A 123 2.65 -10.67 -0.11
C SER A 123 3.43 -11.97 -0.30
N ALA A 124 4.51 -11.98 -1.08
CA ALA A 124 5.26 -13.20 -1.38
C ALA A 124 6.16 -13.65 -0.22
N THR A 125 6.83 -12.71 0.44
CA THR A 125 7.84 -13.00 1.48
C THR A 125 7.58 -12.19 2.75
N LEU A 126 7.76 -12.85 3.89
CA LEU A 126 7.81 -12.14 5.17
C LEU A 126 9.02 -11.18 5.19
N GLY A 127 8.82 -9.95 5.68
CA GLY A 127 9.84 -8.89 5.65
C GLY A 127 9.86 -8.04 4.37
N GLY A 128 9.05 -8.41 3.36
CA GLY A 128 8.90 -7.64 2.13
C GLY A 128 10.06 -7.76 1.15
N GLU A 129 9.96 -7.02 0.03
CA GLU A 129 10.90 -7.11 -1.09
C GLU A 129 12.34 -6.75 -0.70
N THR A 130 12.55 -5.67 0.05
CA THR A 130 13.90 -5.21 0.38
C THR A 130 14.67 -6.23 1.23
N PHE A 131 14.00 -6.88 2.17
CA PHE A 131 14.62 -7.96 2.93
C PHE A 131 14.91 -9.17 2.05
N ALA A 132 13.96 -9.57 1.21
CA ALA A 132 14.11 -10.70 0.31
C ALA A 132 15.32 -10.52 -0.63
N TRP A 133 15.47 -9.34 -1.26
CA TRP A 133 16.63 -9.04 -2.10
C TRP A 133 17.94 -9.10 -1.32
N SER A 134 17.97 -8.49 -0.13
CA SER A 134 19.16 -8.48 0.71
C SER A 134 19.56 -9.88 1.18
N LEU A 135 18.58 -10.73 1.46
CA LEU A 135 18.79 -12.11 1.86
C LEU A 135 19.26 -12.97 0.69
N GLU A 136 18.66 -12.80 -0.49
CA GLU A 136 19.05 -13.52 -1.70
C GLU A 136 20.51 -13.24 -2.07
N ASP A 137 20.92 -11.97 -2.00
CA ASP A 137 22.29 -11.51 -2.26
C ASP A 137 23.35 -12.16 -1.34
N VAL A 138 22.97 -12.53 -0.11
CA VAL A 138 23.91 -13.01 0.93
C VAL A 138 23.84 -14.52 1.11
N ALA A 139 22.65 -15.11 1.06
CA ALA A 139 22.39 -16.50 1.41
C ALA A 139 21.74 -17.32 0.29
N GLY A 140 21.44 -16.69 -0.85
CA GLY A 140 20.85 -17.35 -2.02
C GLY A 140 19.33 -17.55 -1.93
N ALA A 141 18.75 -18.03 -3.03
CA ALA A 141 17.30 -18.16 -3.19
C ALA A 141 16.66 -19.12 -2.17
N GLU A 142 17.37 -20.15 -1.71
CA GLU A 142 16.86 -21.10 -0.71
C GLU A 142 16.47 -20.43 0.60
N ALA A 143 17.24 -19.42 1.04
CA ALA A 143 16.92 -18.67 2.25
C ALA A 143 15.64 -17.81 2.08
N VAL A 144 15.39 -17.31 0.87
CA VAL A 144 14.15 -16.58 0.55
C VAL A 144 12.95 -17.52 0.52
N GLU A 145 13.10 -18.73 -0.03
CA GLU A 145 12.04 -19.74 -0.03
C GLU A 145 11.59 -20.12 1.39
N ALA A 146 12.53 -20.19 2.34
CA ALA A 146 12.19 -20.41 3.75
C ALA A 146 11.21 -19.34 4.26
N LEU A 147 11.41 -18.06 3.92
CA LEU A 147 10.50 -16.98 4.31
C LEU A 147 9.15 -17.02 3.57
N LYS A 148 9.12 -17.47 2.31
CA LYS A 148 7.87 -17.65 1.56
C LYS A 148 6.96 -18.69 2.22
N SER A 149 7.55 -19.69 2.86
CA SER A 149 6.81 -20.73 3.57
C SER A 149 6.20 -20.27 4.91
N LEU A 150 6.70 -19.16 5.49
CA LEU A 150 6.31 -18.68 6.81
C LEU A 150 5.21 -17.63 6.75
N GLY A 151 4.32 -17.64 7.75
CA GLY A 151 3.23 -16.68 7.85
C GLY A 151 2.09 -16.92 6.86
N VAL A 152 1.24 -15.90 6.71
CA VAL A 152 0.05 -15.91 5.86
C VAL A 152 0.08 -14.71 4.93
N SER A 153 -0.16 -14.94 3.63
CA SER A 153 -0.37 -13.86 2.67
C SER A 153 -1.75 -13.27 2.90
N ILE A 154 -1.81 -11.95 3.03
CA ILE A 154 -3.05 -11.22 3.24
C ILE A 154 -3.11 -10.00 2.32
N ARG A 155 -4.34 -9.57 2.06
CA ARG A 155 -4.61 -8.20 1.63
C ARG A 155 -5.49 -7.51 2.65
N VAL A 156 -5.24 -6.23 2.81
CA VAL A 156 -5.87 -5.40 3.84
C VAL A 156 -6.51 -4.22 3.15
N LYS A 157 -7.82 -4.08 3.29
CA LYS A 157 -8.56 -2.87 2.90
C LYS A 157 -8.56 -1.89 4.05
N PHE A 158 -8.28 -0.63 3.76
CA PHE A 158 -8.27 0.41 4.77
C PHE A 158 -8.74 1.75 4.22
N ALA A 159 -9.20 2.62 5.12
CA ALA A 159 -9.52 4.00 4.84
C ALA A 159 -8.29 4.90 5.05
N PHE A 160 -8.17 5.97 4.27
CA PHE A 160 -7.16 7.00 4.45
C PHE A 160 -7.62 8.32 3.84
N SER A 161 -7.04 9.42 4.29
CA SER A 161 -7.26 10.75 3.70
C SER A 161 -6.29 11.02 2.55
N PHE A 162 -6.73 11.74 1.53
CA PHE A 162 -5.96 12.01 0.33
C PHE A 162 -4.66 12.78 0.60
N ASP A 163 -4.68 13.71 1.57
CA ASP A 163 -3.52 14.49 2.01
C ASP A 163 -2.35 13.63 2.51
N ARG A 164 -2.62 12.41 2.98
CA ARG A 164 -1.59 11.46 3.44
C ARG A 164 -0.87 10.74 2.31
N ILE A 165 -1.36 10.81 1.08
CA ILE A 165 -0.67 10.22 -0.07
C ILE A 165 0.65 10.98 -0.29
N GLN A 166 1.70 10.27 -0.69
CA GLN A 166 2.96 10.91 -1.07
C GLN A 166 2.76 11.90 -2.24
N PRO A 167 3.33 13.13 -2.18
CA PRO A 167 3.07 14.18 -3.16
C PRO A 167 3.33 13.77 -4.62
N TYR A 168 4.29 12.89 -4.88
CA TYR A 168 4.61 12.43 -6.23
C TYR A 168 3.44 11.68 -6.91
N ALA A 169 2.51 11.12 -6.14
CA ALA A 169 1.40 10.33 -6.65
C ALA A 169 0.13 11.17 -6.84
N HIS A 170 -0.01 12.29 -6.13
CA HIS A 170 -1.23 13.12 -6.12
C HIS A 170 -1.73 13.44 -7.53
N ASP A 171 -0.85 14.01 -8.35
CA ASP A 171 -1.19 14.48 -9.69
C ASP A 171 -1.70 13.35 -10.60
N SER A 172 -1.01 12.20 -10.57
CA SER A 172 -1.39 11.03 -11.36
C SER A 172 -2.75 10.48 -10.93
N ILE A 173 -2.99 10.44 -9.62
CA ILE A 173 -4.25 9.95 -9.05
C ILE A 173 -5.39 10.90 -9.43
N LEU A 174 -5.24 12.20 -9.22
CA LEU A 174 -6.27 13.20 -9.53
C LEU A 174 -6.62 13.18 -11.02
N SER A 175 -5.61 13.18 -11.90
CA SER A 175 -5.85 13.10 -13.35
C SER A 175 -6.63 11.85 -13.73
N SER A 176 -6.23 10.71 -13.17
CA SER A 176 -6.90 9.43 -13.42
C SER A 176 -8.37 9.42 -12.95
N PHE A 177 -8.67 10.05 -11.81
CA PHE A 177 -10.04 10.20 -11.34
C PHE A 177 -10.84 11.16 -12.22
N ILE A 178 -10.28 12.31 -12.60
CA ILE A 178 -10.94 13.28 -13.49
C ILE A 178 -11.30 12.62 -14.81
N ASP A 179 -10.39 11.89 -15.44
CA ASP A 179 -10.65 11.20 -16.71
C ASP A 179 -11.86 10.26 -16.61
N VAL A 180 -11.99 9.54 -15.48
CA VAL A 180 -13.14 8.67 -15.25
C VAL A 180 -14.41 9.44 -14.95
N LEU A 181 -14.34 10.42 -14.07
CA LEU A 181 -15.51 11.19 -13.64
C LEU A 181 -16.06 12.05 -14.77
N SER A 182 -15.21 12.59 -15.65
CA SER A 182 -15.62 13.40 -16.80
C SER A 182 -16.11 12.56 -17.99
N SER A 183 -15.86 11.24 -17.99
CA SER A 183 -16.44 10.32 -18.97
C SER A 183 -17.89 9.98 -18.59
N ASN A 184 -18.82 10.03 -19.54
CA ASN A 184 -20.21 9.61 -19.30
C ASN A 184 -20.21 8.15 -18.81
N MET A 185 -20.54 7.93 -17.53
CA MET A 185 -20.48 6.64 -16.82
C MET A 185 -21.49 5.58 -17.31
N SER A 186 -21.90 5.61 -18.60
CA SER A 186 -23.04 4.84 -19.10
C SER A 186 -22.75 3.38 -19.43
N THR A 187 -21.50 2.94 -19.65
CA THR A 187 -21.21 1.53 -19.94
C THR A 187 -19.76 1.20 -19.62
N ASP A 188 -19.56 0.22 -18.72
CA ASP A 188 -18.27 -0.34 -18.27
C ASP A 188 -17.38 0.59 -17.44
N TYR A 189 -17.84 0.77 -16.20
CA TYR A 189 -17.04 1.32 -15.10
C TYR A 189 -15.74 0.50 -14.91
N CYS A 190 -14.61 1.09 -15.28
CA CYS A 190 -13.29 0.55 -14.98
C CYS A 190 -12.42 1.71 -14.50
N LEU A 191 -12.30 1.88 -13.17
CA LEU A 191 -11.31 2.83 -12.64
C LEU A 191 -9.92 2.41 -13.14
N PRO A 192 -9.08 3.38 -13.54
CA PRO A 192 -7.72 3.12 -13.93
C PRO A 192 -6.96 2.46 -12.80
N LYS A 193 -5.94 1.69 -13.18
CA LYS A 193 -5.06 1.02 -12.23
C LYS A 193 -4.20 2.08 -11.54
N ILE A 194 -4.58 2.44 -10.33
CA ILE A 194 -3.92 3.45 -9.53
C ILE A 194 -3.28 2.81 -8.29
N ASP A 195 -2.02 3.17 -8.04
CA ASP A 195 -1.28 2.85 -6.83
C ASP A 195 -0.56 4.07 -6.27
N GLY A 196 0.00 3.90 -5.07
CA GLY A 196 0.75 4.94 -4.41
C GLY A 196 1.36 4.48 -3.09
N ALA A 197 1.75 5.46 -2.27
CA ALA A 197 2.24 5.24 -0.92
C ALA A 197 1.61 6.26 0.02
N ILE A 198 1.16 5.79 1.18
CA ILE A 198 0.65 6.62 2.28
C ILE A 198 1.79 6.88 3.26
N VAL A 199 1.95 8.14 3.68
CA VAL A 199 2.90 8.51 4.73
C VAL A 199 2.40 8.02 6.09
N GLY A 200 3.29 7.33 6.82
CA GLY A 200 3.00 6.82 8.15
C GLY A 200 2.08 5.60 8.18
N SER A 201 1.88 5.08 9.38
CA SER A 201 1.11 3.85 9.62
C SER A 201 -0.38 4.04 9.40
N ILE A 202 -1.09 2.96 9.09
CA ILE A 202 -2.56 2.92 9.11
C ILE A 202 -3.00 2.35 10.46
N PRO A 203 -3.76 3.09 11.28
CA PRO A 203 -4.18 2.61 12.58
C PRO A 203 -5.25 1.51 12.48
N PRO A 204 -5.43 0.69 13.54
CA PRO A 204 -6.41 -0.39 13.56
C PRO A 204 -7.84 0.01 13.18
N HIS A 205 -8.30 1.18 13.64
CA HIS A 205 -9.68 1.65 13.40
C HIS A 205 -9.94 2.03 11.93
N ASP A 206 -8.89 2.24 11.14
CA ASP A 206 -8.99 2.49 9.70
C ASP A 206 -8.93 1.19 8.88
N ILE A 207 -8.67 0.04 9.51
CA ILE A 207 -8.69 -1.27 8.85
C ILE A 207 -10.14 -1.71 8.66
N LEU A 208 -10.57 -1.82 7.40
CA LEU A 208 -11.94 -2.14 7.03
C LEU A 208 -12.14 -3.63 6.77
N ARG A 209 -11.11 -4.30 6.24
CA ARG A 209 -11.17 -5.71 5.89
C ARG A 209 -9.79 -6.34 5.82
N ILE A 210 -9.66 -7.57 6.30
CA ILE A 210 -8.48 -8.41 6.12
C ILE A 210 -8.93 -9.66 5.36
N GLU A 211 -8.22 -10.02 4.30
CA GLU A 211 -8.50 -11.23 3.52
C GLU A 211 -7.22 -12.03 3.34
N THR A 212 -7.24 -13.31 3.68
CA THR A 212 -6.17 -14.25 3.34
C THR A 212 -6.14 -14.49 1.84
N ILE A 213 -4.94 -14.51 1.27
CA ILE A 213 -4.68 -14.80 -0.14
C ILE A 213 -4.13 -16.22 -0.20
N SER A 214 -4.82 -17.09 -0.93
CA SER A 214 -4.40 -18.46 -1.26
C SER A 214 -3.50 -18.49 -2.48
#